data_AF-A0A7D5L302-F1
#
_entry.id   AF-A0A7D5L302-F1
#
_cell.length_a   1.000
_cell.length_b   1.000
_cell.length_c   1.000
_cell.angle_alpha   90.00
_cell.angle_beta   90.00
_cell.angle_gamma   90.00
#
_symmetry.space_group_name_H-M   'P 1'
#
loop_
_entity.id
_entity.type
_entity.pdbx_description
1 polymer ?
#
loop_
_entity_poly.entity_id
_entity_poly.type
_entity_poly.pdbx_seq_one_letter_code
_entity_poly.pdbx_strand_id
1 'polypeptide(L)'
;MKKPTSAVLGGAAGSAVLSVALLLIEVETRSRIGLFEVAARFVGVPGNQTLGFVLFVAAGTFAWPLLFVALEAYLPLGPDPAIRGIGFSLPLWVAFVLLGRGDLSGAILIVFGVLTLFAHVAYGFTLGAVYGRLSGETDARRPMPAYPEE
;
A
#
# COMPACT_ATOMS: atom_id res chain seq x y z
N MET A 1 1.39 -16.64 -13.51
CA MET A 1 2.82 -16.20 -13.43
C MET A 1 3.44 -16.67 -12.12
N LYS A 2 4.77 -16.63 -11.95
CA LYS A 2 5.39 -16.94 -10.65
C LYS A 2 4.98 -15.89 -9.61
N LYS A 3 4.69 -16.33 -8.37
CA LYS A 3 4.21 -15.46 -7.27
C LYS A 3 5.07 -14.20 -7.06
N PRO A 4 6.43 -14.26 -7.04
CA PRO A 4 7.24 -13.06 -6.83
C PRO A 4 7.07 -12.03 -7.94
N THR A 5 6.99 -12.46 -9.20
CA THR A 5 6.78 -11.57 -10.34
C THR A 5 5.40 -10.92 -10.29
N SER A 6 4.35 -11.69 -9.99
CA SER A 6 3.00 -11.15 -9.81
C SER A 6 2.94 -10.12 -8.68
N ALA A 7 3.67 -10.34 -7.60
CA ALA A 7 3.73 -9.43 -6.47
C ALA A 7 4.45 -8.13 -6.81
N VAL A 8 5.60 -8.18 -7.50
CA VAL A 8 6.29 -6.97 -7.96
C VAL A 8 5.41 -6.15 -8.90
N LEU A 9 4.66 -6.79 -9.80
CA LEU A 9 3.71 -6.08 -10.68
C LEU A 9 2.54 -5.48 -9.90
N GLY A 10 2.00 -6.19 -8.91
CA GLY A 10 1.00 -5.64 -7.99
C GLY A 10 1.56 -4.49 -7.16
N GLY A 11 2.81 -4.58 -6.74
CA GLY A 11 3.56 -3.55 -6.06
C GLY A 11 3.72 -2.28 -6.89
N ALA A 12 4.11 -2.45 -8.16
CA ALA A 12 4.24 -1.33 -9.10
C ALA A 12 2.89 -0.63 -9.32
N ALA A 13 1.82 -1.41 -9.54
CA ALA A 13 0.47 -0.87 -9.71
C ALA A 13 -0.01 -0.15 -8.44
N GLY A 14 0.15 -0.77 -7.27
CA GLY A 14 -0.18 -0.16 -5.98
C GLY A 14 0.62 1.11 -5.73
N SER A 15 1.93 1.11 -6.01
CA SER A 15 2.80 2.27 -5.83
C SER A 15 2.40 3.43 -6.74
N ALA A 16 1.97 3.15 -7.97
CA ALA A 16 1.42 4.16 -8.85
C ALA A 16 0.14 4.78 -8.27
N VAL A 17 -0.80 3.96 -7.80
CA VAL A 17 -2.04 4.42 -7.13
C VAL A 17 -1.73 5.26 -5.89
N LEU A 18 -0.82 4.79 -5.04
CA LEU A 18 -0.38 5.50 -3.83
C LEU A 18 0.24 6.85 -4.18
N SER A 19 1.15 6.87 -5.17
CA SER A 19 1.83 8.09 -5.61
C SER A 19 0.85 9.13 -6.14
N VAL A 20 -0.13 8.71 -6.96
CA VAL A 20 -1.18 9.60 -7.46
C VAL A 20 -2.05 10.11 -6.31
N ALA A 21 -2.46 9.24 -5.38
CA ALA A 21 -3.25 9.65 -4.22
C ALA A 21 -2.51 10.66 -3.34
N LEU A 22 -1.22 10.44 -3.06
CA LEU A 22 -0.39 11.38 -2.31
C LEU A 22 -0.24 12.72 -3.05
N LEU A 23 -0.03 12.70 -4.37
CA LEU A 23 0.04 13.92 -5.16
C LEU A 23 -1.27 14.72 -5.10
N LEU A 24 -2.42 14.05 -5.22
CA LEU A 24 -3.72 14.69 -5.12
C LEU A 24 -3.95 15.31 -3.73
N ILE A 25 -3.59 14.59 -2.66
CA ILE A 25 -3.67 15.10 -1.28
C ILE A 25 -2.77 16.33 -1.12
N GLU A 26 -1.54 16.29 -1.64
CA GLU A 26 -0.61 17.41 -1.57
C GLU A 26 -1.18 18.66 -2.27
N VAL A 27 -1.76 18.50 -3.46
CA VAL A 27 -2.40 19.59 -4.22
C VAL A 27 -3.62 20.13 -3.48
N GLU A 28 -4.53 19.26 -3.03
CA GLU A 28 -5.78 19.66 -2.36
C GLU A 28 -5.51 20.36 -1.03
N THR A 29 -4.48 19.93 -0.30
CA THR A 29 -4.06 20.57 0.95
C THR A 29 -3.14 21.78 0.73
N ARG A 30 -2.95 22.20 -0.53
CA ARG A 30 -2.11 23.34 -0.93
C ARG A 30 -0.68 23.25 -0.36
N SER A 31 -0.13 22.04 -0.39
CA SER A 31 1.21 21.72 0.13
C SER A 31 1.44 22.00 1.61
N ARG A 32 0.37 22.10 2.42
CA ARG A 32 0.51 22.30 3.87
C ARG A 32 1.02 21.06 4.61
N ILE A 33 0.86 19.87 4.03
CA ILE A 33 1.34 18.62 4.62
C ILE A 33 2.81 18.37 4.26
N GLY A 34 3.21 18.63 3.01
CA GLY A 34 4.57 18.36 2.55
C GLY A 34 4.83 16.86 2.38
N LEU A 35 3.94 16.15 1.68
CA LEU A 35 3.95 14.68 1.58
C LEU A 35 5.23 14.10 0.99
N PHE A 36 5.95 14.82 0.13
CA PHE A 36 7.24 14.38 -0.38
C PHE A 36 8.34 14.43 0.69
N GLU A 37 8.29 15.42 1.59
CA GLU A 37 9.17 15.47 2.76
C GLU A 37 8.79 14.38 3.77
N VAL A 38 7.50 14.12 3.96
CA VAL A 38 7.02 12.99 4.77
C VAL A 38 7.58 11.66 4.24
N ALA A 39 7.53 11.43 2.93
CA ALA A 39 8.11 10.24 2.30
C ALA A 39 9.62 10.15 2.51
N ALA A 40 10.33 11.27 2.36
CA ALA A 40 11.78 11.34 2.59
C ALA A 40 12.18 11.03 4.03
N ARG A 41 11.42 11.53 5.02
CA ARG A 41 11.61 11.18 6.44
C ARG A 41 11.33 9.71 6.70
N PHE A 42 10.23 9.20 6.15
CA PHE A 42 9.84 7.80 6.32
C PHE A 42 10.92 6.83 5.84
N VAL A 43 11.57 7.12 4.71
CA VAL A 43 12.68 6.29 4.19
C VAL A 43 14.06 6.68 4.74
N GLY A 44 14.15 7.61 5.68
CA GLY A 44 15.39 7.95 6.38
C GLY A 44 16.34 8.91 5.65
N VAL A 45 15.85 9.66 4.66
CA VAL A 45 16.64 10.68 3.91
C VAL A 45 15.99 12.07 3.95
N PRO A 46 15.70 12.63 5.15
CA PRO A 46 15.05 13.93 5.28
C PRO A 46 15.81 15.04 4.55
N GLY A 47 15.08 16.01 3.99
CA GLY A 47 15.64 17.10 3.19
C GLY A 47 16.03 16.73 1.75
N ASN A 48 15.98 15.45 1.36
CA ASN A 48 16.15 15.02 -0.03
C ASN A 48 14.87 14.35 -0.55
N GLN A 49 13.89 15.18 -0.92
CA GLN A 49 12.56 14.75 -1.36
C GLN A 49 12.60 13.84 -2.59
N THR A 50 13.47 14.14 -3.57
CA THR A 50 13.59 13.34 -4.79
C THR A 50 14.09 11.94 -4.48
N LEU A 51 15.21 11.82 -3.76
CA LEU A 51 15.73 10.51 -3.35
C LEU A 51 14.74 9.78 -2.45
N GLY A 52 14.13 10.50 -1.52
CA GLY A 52 13.11 9.98 -0.62
C GLY A 52 11.93 9.35 -1.36
N PHE A 53 11.39 10.07 -2.34
CA PHE A 53 10.28 9.57 -3.15
C PHE A 53 10.69 8.37 -4.02
N VAL A 54 11.87 8.40 -4.64
CA VAL A 54 12.38 7.26 -5.44
C VAL A 54 12.52 6.00 -4.56
N LEU A 55 13.09 6.13 -3.38
CA LEU A 55 13.24 5.01 -2.44
C LEU A 55 11.88 4.53 -1.91
N PHE A 56 10.95 5.45 -1.65
CA PHE A 56 9.59 5.12 -1.23
C PHE A 56 8.86 4.28 -2.29
N VAL A 57 8.89 4.70 -3.55
CA VAL A 57 8.28 3.97 -4.67
C VAL A 57 8.98 2.62 -4.88
N ALA A 58 10.31 2.57 -4.78
CA ALA A 58 11.07 1.34 -4.88
C ALA A 58 10.69 0.35 -3.76
N ALA A 59 10.58 0.80 -2.51
CA ALA A 59 10.14 -0.04 -1.41
C ALA A 59 8.69 -0.53 -1.61
N GLY A 60 7.79 0.35 -2.05
CA GLY A 60 6.40 0.04 -2.41
C GLY A 60 6.26 -0.96 -3.55
N THR A 61 7.23 -1.00 -4.46
CA THR A 61 7.22 -1.86 -5.66
C THR A 61 7.90 -3.20 -5.43
N PHE A 62 8.96 -3.23 -4.62
CA PHE A 62 9.80 -4.41 -4.45
C PHE A 62 9.76 -4.96 -3.03
N ALA A 63 10.15 -4.16 -2.04
CA ALA A 63 10.36 -4.65 -0.67
C ALA A 63 9.05 -5.15 -0.03
N TRP A 64 8.02 -4.29 0.02
CA TRP A 64 6.76 -4.62 0.68
C TRP A 64 5.96 -5.71 -0.05
N PRO A 65 5.86 -5.72 -1.39
CA PRO A 65 5.17 -6.79 -2.12
C PRO A 65 5.81 -8.17 -1.97
N LEU A 66 7.14 -8.25 -1.91
CA LEU A 66 7.83 -9.51 -1.65
C LEU A 66 7.57 -9.99 -0.22
N LEU A 67 7.56 -9.07 0.75
CA LEU A 67 7.16 -9.39 2.13
C LEU A 67 5.70 -9.82 2.22
N PHE A 68 4.80 -9.19 1.47
CA PHE A 68 3.39 -9.56 1.39
C PHE A 68 3.22 -11.02 0.96
N VAL A 69 3.94 -11.48 -0.07
CA VAL A 69 3.91 -12.90 -0.48
C VAL A 69 4.46 -13.82 0.61
N ALA A 70 5.53 -13.42 1.28
CA ALA A 70 6.12 -14.21 2.36
C ALA A 70 5.17 -14.37 3.56
N LEU A 71 4.34 -13.36 3.82
CA LEU A 71 3.39 -13.35 4.93
C LEU A 71 1.97 -13.76 4.54
N GLU A 72 1.70 -13.98 3.25
CA GLU A 72 0.34 -14.07 2.70
C GLU A 72 -0.53 -15.11 3.42
N ALA A 73 0.06 -16.24 3.82
CA ALA A 73 -0.63 -17.33 4.52
C ALA A 73 -1.09 -16.97 5.94
N TYR A 74 -0.47 -15.97 6.56
CA TYR A 74 -0.73 -15.53 7.93
C TYR A 74 -1.57 -14.26 7.99
N LEU A 75 -1.84 -13.63 6.85
CA LEU A 75 -2.59 -12.38 6.82
C LEU A 75 -4.06 -12.62 7.19
N PRO A 76 -4.62 -11.79 8.08
CA PRO A 76 -6.03 -11.88 8.45
C PRO A 76 -6.94 -11.48 7.27
N LEU A 77 -8.26 -11.61 7.47
CA LEU A 77 -9.33 -11.11 6.58
C LEU A 77 -9.73 -12.00 5.38
N GLY A 78 -9.58 -13.32 5.52
CA GLY A 78 -10.22 -14.29 4.62
C GLY A 78 -9.37 -14.70 3.40
N PRO A 79 -9.97 -15.37 2.40
CA PRO A 79 -9.22 -15.94 1.28
C PRO A 79 -8.81 -14.92 0.21
N ASP A 80 -9.56 -13.83 0.05
CA ASP A 80 -9.39 -12.87 -1.05
C ASP A 80 -8.04 -12.12 -0.96
N PRO A 81 -7.14 -12.26 -1.96
CA PRO A 81 -5.87 -11.55 -2.00
C PRO A 81 -6.00 -10.02 -1.89
N ALA A 82 -7.07 -9.41 -2.44
CA ALA A 82 -7.27 -7.97 -2.39
C ALA A 82 -7.52 -7.48 -0.96
N ILE A 83 -8.34 -8.23 -0.21
CA ILE A 83 -8.64 -7.92 1.20
C ILE A 83 -7.42 -8.17 2.09
N ARG A 84 -6.65 -9.24 1.84
CA ARG A 84 -5.37 -9.47 2.53
C ARG A 84 -4.38 -8.33 2.28
N GLY A 85 -4.34 -7.80 1.06
CA GLY A 85 -3.53 -6.65 0.70
C GLY A 85 -3.88 -5.41 1.54
N ILE A 86 -5.17 -5.14 1.77
CA ILE A 86 -5.61 -4.08 2.69
C ILE A 86 -5.07 -4.34 4.10
N GLY A 87 -5.28 -5.55 4.64
CA GLY A 87 -4.79 -5.91 5.98
C GLY A 87 -3.27 -5.72 6.14
N PHE A 88 -2.50 -6.09 5.11
CA PHE A 88 -1.06 -5.89 5.06
C PHE A 88 -0.64 -4.41 5.02
N SER A 89 -1.42 -3.57 4.34
CA SER A 89 -1.10 -2.14 4.19
C SER A 89 -1.35 -1.31 5.45
N LEU A 90 -2.20 -1.77 6.36
CA LEU A 90 -2.54 -1.02 7.58
C LEU A 90 -1.33 -0.84 8.53
N PRO A 91 -0.53 -1.86 8.86
CA PRO A 91 0.73 -1.65 9.59
C PRO A 91 1.71 -0.73 8.88
N LEU A 92 1.79 -0.78 7.54
CA LEU A 92 2.64 0.11 6.77
C LEU A 92 2.18 1.56 6.87
N TRP A 93 0.87 1.80 6.84
CA TRP A 93 0.28 3.12 7.08
C TRP A 93 0.63 3.65 8.46
N VAL A 94 0.52 2.83 9.52
CA VAL A 94 0.91 3.22 10.88
C VAL A 94 2.38 3.64 10.89
N ALA A 95 3.28 2.84 10.30
CA ALA A 95 4.70 3.19 10.21
C ALA A 95 4.93 4.49 9.43
N PHE A 96 4.22 4.68 8.30
CA PHE A 96 4.30 5.91 7.49
C PHE A 96 3.89 7.15 8.28
N VAL A 97 2.78 7.09 9.02
CA VAL A 97 2.31 8.19 9.86
C VAL A 97 3.30 8.48 10.98
N LEU A 98 3.75 7.46 11.72
CA LEU A 98 4.60 7.65 12.89
C LEU A 98 5.99 8.17 12.52
N LEU A 99 6.61 7.63 11.47
CA LEU A 99 7.97 7.97 11.08
C LEU A 99 8.03 9.18 10.14
N GLY A 100 6.99 9.40 9.33
CA GLY A 100 6.97 10.46 8.33
C GLY A 100 6.42 11.81 8.82
N ARG A 101 5.54 11.83 9.84
CA ARG A 101 4.77 13.05 10.21
C ARG A 101 5.62 14.27 10.55
N GLY A 102 6.84 14.08 11.07
CA GLY A 102 7.65 15.16 11.64
C GLY A 102 6.86 15.98 12.66
N ASP A 103 6.79 17.29 12.44
CA ASP A 103 6.15 18.25 13.36
C ASP A 103 4.65 18.47 13.11
N LEU A 104 4.02 17.71 12.20
CA LEU A 104 2.57 17.79 11.97
C LEU A 104 1.80 17.53 13.27
N SER A 105 0.89 18.44 13.60
CA SER A 105 0.12 18.44 14.85
C SER A 105 -1.28 19.03 14.66
N GLY A 106 -2.15 18.91 15.67
CA GLY A 106 -3.50 19.47 15.65
C GLY A 106 -4.38 18.91 14.52
N ALA A 107 -5.22 19.78 13.93
CA ALA A 107 -6.18 19.38 12.91
C ALA A 107 -5.52 18.84 11.62
N ILE A 108 -4.36 19.41 11.22
CA ILE A 108 -3.69 18.96 9.99
C ILE A 108 -3.14 17.53 10.14
N LEU A 109 -2.75 17.12 11.34
CA LEU A 109 -2.32 15.74 11.61
C LEU A 109 -3.47 14.74 11.42
N ILE A 110 -4.70 15.11 11.82
CA ILE A 110 -5.89 14.28 11.63
C ILE A 110 -6.18 14.13 10.13
N VAL A 111 -6.16 15.25 9.39
CA VAL A 111 -6.36 15.24 7.93
C VAL A 111 -5.30 14.39 7.23
N PHE A 112 -4.02 14.56 7.59
CA PHE A 112 -2.92 13.73 7.10
C PHE A 112 -3.17 12.25 7.38
N GLY A 113 -3.50 11.88 8.62
CA GLY A 113 -3.73 10.50 9.01
C GLY A 113 -4.88 9.85 8.22
N VAL A 114 -6.02 10.54 8.12
CA VAL A 114 -7.21 10.02 7.42
C VAL A 114 -6.99 9.90 5.92
N LEU A 115 -6.47 10.95 5.27
CA LEU A 115 -6.28 10.92 3.81
C LEU A 115 -5.21 9.91 3.40
N THR A 116 -4.12 9.80 4.16
CA THR A 116 -3.09 8.80 3.88
C THR A 116 -3.55 7.38 4.21
N LEU A 117 -4.49 7.19 5.16
CA LEU A 117 -5.11 5.89 5.40
C LEU A 117 -5.81 5.39 4.14
N PHE A 118 -6.66 6.22 3.53
CA PHE A 118 -7.33 5.86 2.27
C PHE A 118 -6.33 5.53 1.16
N ALA A 119 -5.25 6.30 1.05
CA ALA A 119 -4.19 6.05 0.07
C ALA A 119 -3.50 4.68 0.30
N HIS A 120 -3.22 4.30 1.54
CA HIS A 120 -2.60 3.02 1.88
C HIS A 120 -3.56 1.84 1.71
N VAL A 121 -4.84 2.01 2.05
CA VAL A 121 -5.88 1.02 1.77
C VAL A 121 -5.98 0.78 0.26
N ALA A 122 -5.98 1.84 -0.55
CA ALA A 122 -5.98 1.73 -2.01
C ALA A 122 -4.72 1.04 -2.56
N TYR A 123 -3.54 1.34 -2.00
CA TYR A 123 -2.29 0.62 -2.28
C TYR A 123 -2.43 -0.88 -2.02
N GLY A 124 -2.84 -1.24 -0.80
CA GLY A 124 -2.97 -2.63 -0.36
C GLY A 124 -3.97 -3.41 -1.21
N PHE A 125 -5.15 -2.82 -1.44
CA PHE A 125 -6.17 -3.40 -2.31
C PHE A 125 -5.61 -3.66 -3.72
N THR A 126 -4.97 -2.66 -4.32
CA THR A 126 -4.42 -2.76 -5.69
C THR A 126 -3.32 -3.81 -5.79
N LEU A 127 -2.40 -3.83 -4.83
CA LEU A 127 -1.35 -4.84 -4.72
C LEU A 127 -1.97 -6.25 -4.70
N GLY A 128 -2.90 -6.48 -3.77
CA GLY A 128 -3.54 -7.78 -3.58
C GLY A 128 -4.34 -8.22 -4.80
N ALA A 129 -5.13 -7.31 -5.40
CA ALA A 129 -5.97 -7.59 -6.56
C ALA A 129 -5.15 -7.95 -7.80
N VAL A 130 -4.10 -7.17 -8.11
CA VAL A 130 -3.21 -7.42 -9.26
C VAL A 130 -2.40 -8.70 -9.03
N TYR A 131 -1.86 -8.88 -7.83
CA TYR A 131 -1.17 -10.11 -7.44
C TYR A 131 -2.06 -11.33 -7.65
N GLY A 132 -3.25 -11.34 -7.03
CA GLY A 132 -4.19 -12.46 -7.06
C GLY A 132 -4.62 -12.83 -8.48
N ARG A 133 -4.86 -11.82 -9.32
CA ARG A 133 -5.20 -12.01 -10.74
C ARG A 133 -4.06 -12.62 -11.54
N LEU A 134 -2.82 -12.18 -11.35
CA LEU A 134 -1.66 -12.64 -12.15
C LEU A 134 -1.08 -13.98 -11.65
N SER A 135 -1.24 -14.28 -10.36
CA SER A 135 -0.82 -15.55 -9.76
C SER A 135 -1.86 -16.66 -9.89
N GLY A 136 -3.12 -16.32 -10.16
CA GLY A 136 -4.26 -17.26 -10.16
C GLY A 136 -4.82 -17.55 -8.77
N GLU A 137 -4.34 -16.85 -7.74
CA GLU A 137 -4.75 -17.07 -6.35
C GLU A 137 -6.20 -16.64 -6.09
N THR A 138 -6.72 -15.69 -6.87
CA THR A 138 -8.13 -15.27 -6.79
C THR A 138 -9.07 -16.44 -7.15
N ASP A 139 -8.74 -17.20 -8.19
CA ASP A 139 -9.55 -18.33 -8.64
C ASP A 139 -9.35 -19.56 -7.73
N ALA A 140 -8.11 -19.83 -7.35
CA ALA A 140 -7.76 -20.97 -6.50
C ALA A 140 -8.43 -20.95 -5.11
N ARG A 141 -8.81 -19.76 -4.62
CA ARG A 141 -9.42 -19.56 -3.30
C ARG A 141 -10.89 -19.21 -3.35
N ARG A 142 -11.51 -19.27 -4.53
CA ARG A 142 -12.95 -19.08 -4.67
C ARG A 142 -13.66 -20.29 -4.05
N PRO A 143 -14.72 -20.10 -3.23
CA PRO A 143 -15.52 -21.22 -2.76
C PRO A 143 -16.06 -22.00 -3.97
N MET A 144 -15.93 -23.33 -3.96
CA MET A 144 -16.62 -24.16 -4.95
C MET A 144 -18.14 -23.92 -4.83
N PRO A 145 -18.87 -23.79 -5.95
CA PRO A 145 -20.32 -23.73 -5.88
C PRO A 145 -20.83 -24.98 -5.16
N ALA A 146 -21.77 -24.79 -4.23
CA ALA A 146 -22.48 -25.90 -3.63
C ALA A 146 -23.08 -26.74 -4.78
N TYR A 147 -22.77 -28.03 -4.80
CA TYR A 147 -23.42 -28.95 -5.73
C TYR A 147 -24.93 -28.86 -5.47
N PRO A 148 -25.78 -28.78 -6.50
CA PRO A 148 -27.21 -28.87 -6.28
C PRO A 148 -27.51 -30.23 -5.64
N GLU A 149 -28.17 -30.23 -4.48
CA GLU A 149 -28.75 -31.46 -3.93
C GLU A 149 -29.94 -31.84 -4.83
N GLU A 150 -29.85 -33.00 -5.45
CA GLU A 150 -30.89 -33.58 -6.32
C GLU A 150 -32.08 -34.10 -5.51
#